data_AF-A0A818ICR4-F1
#
_entry.id   AF-A0A818ICR4-F1
#
_cell.length_a   1.000
_cell.length_b   1.000
_cell.length_c   1.000
_cell.angle_alpha   90.00
_cell.angle_beta   90.00
_cell.angle_gamma   90.00
#
_symmetry.space_group_name_H-M   'P 1'
#
loop_
_entity.id
_entity.type
_entity.pdbx_description
1 polymer ?
#
loop_
_entity_poly.entity_id
_entity_poly.type
_entity_poly.pdbx_seq_one_letter_code
_entity_poly.pdbx_strand_id
1 'polypeptide(L)'
;MRHYLTELGQHSSHKNNHVRQIVRDKQWLYPQYHDSQRIKIKRPDELEQEMKDPPENIDKSILDRIQGSMLGMALGDTLGAPVEFEPPEYLIENPITDLQEGGTWGLKKGQFTDDTSMALCLATSLIARQDFVLYDQLVRYKWWLQNGYMSSTEKSFDVGMAICDSLLEFKRRQKVFAAKYQIPFEQMDFLADFDLLKMFDVYCSNDGAAGNGALMRLAPVPLFFYRQPTLAVEYSGRSGRITHGDQKAYDACRYYGALIVATLQGESKNDILNENFYHNHKSWFGNKPLHKDIEMISTGSFKKRGGLKEGIQGIDYIVKSLEAALWAFWSDENSFEKGALSAVNLGNNTDTTAAIYGQLAGAHYTYQNLPKKWLNHLYAQNFMLCLSKWITYEGSIWNSKYESGVIKKQ
;
A
#
# COMPACT_ATOMS: atom_id res chain seq x y z
N MET A 1 30.21 -16.92 -2.16
CA MET A 1 29.10 -16.28 -2.91
C MET A 1 29.45 -16.02 -4.40
N ARG A 2 30.16 -16.95 -5.08
CA ARG A 2 30.46 -16.91 -6.54
C ARG A 2 29.83 -18.11 -7.30
N HIS A 3 28.88 -18.79 -6.69
CA HIS A 3 28.17 -19.94 -7.25
C HIS A 3 26.68 -19.78 -6.94
N TYR A 4 25.98 -18.95 -7.71
CA TYR A 4 24.53 -18.87 -7.56
C TYR A 4 23.73 -19.09 -8.84
N LEU A 5 24.34 -19.28 -10.02
CA LEU A 5 23.56 -19.40 -11.25
C LEU A 5 24.14 -20.30 -12.37
N THR A 6 24.91 -21.34 -12.07
CA THR A 6 25.22 -22.32 -13.13
C THR A 6 25.26 -23.75 -12.58
N GLU A 7 24.41 -24.59 -13.18
CA GLU A 7 24.36 -26.07 -13.09
C GLU A 7 23.96 -26.69 -11.76
N LEU A 8 22.67 -27.00 -11.61
CA LEU A 8 22.22 -28.13 -10.78
C LEU A 8 21.08 -28.88 -11.48
N GLY A 9 21.44 -29.50 -12.61
CA GLY A 9 20.86 -30.78 -12.99
C GLY A 9 21.75 -31.88 -12.41
N GLN A 10 21.10 -32.88 -11.80
CA GLN A 10 21.62 -34.18 -11.34
C GLN A 10 22.03 -34.32 -9.86
N HIS A 11 21.13 -35.04 -9.16
CA HIS A 11 21.34 -35.92 -8.00
C HIS A 11 22.16 -35.42 -6.79
N SER A 12 21.48 -34.99 -5.72
CA SER A 12 21.76 -35.52 -4.37
C SER A 12 20.58 -35.34 -3.41
N SER A 13 20.47 -36.30 -2.49
CA SER A 13 19.43 -36.53 -1.49
C SER A 13 19.40 -35.50 -0.35
N HIS A 14 18.19 -35.10 0.06
CA HIS A 14 17.79 -34.44 1.33
C HIS A 14 18.82 -33.57 2.07
N LYS A 15 18.70 -32.23 1.95
CA LYS A 15 19.10 -31.24 2.97
C LYS A 15 18.36 -29.90 2.74
N ASN A 16 17.56 -29.50 3.72
CA ASN A 16 17.01 -28.17 4.04
C ASN A 16 17.12 -27.07 2.96
N ASN A 17 16.08 -26.89 2.14
CA ASN A 17 15.96 -25.71 1.29
C ASN A 17 14.77 -24.86 1.75
N HIS A 18 14.99 -24.02 2.78
CA HIS A 18 13.96 -23.15 3.38
C HIS A 18 13.68 -21.88 2.55
N VAL A 19 14.33 -21.73 1.40
CA VAL A 19 14.35 -20.53 0.56
C VAL A 19 13.58 -20.78 -0.74
N ARG A 20 12.73 -19.83 -1.16
CA ARG A 20 11.98 -19.96 -2.43
C ARG A 20 12.94 -19.79 -3.60
N GLN A 21 12.73 -20.58 -4.65
CA GLN A 21 13.27 -20.21 -5.97
C GLN A 21 12.55 -18.95 -6.48
N ILE A 22 13.32 -17.92 -6.82
CA ILE A 22 12.80 -16.70 -7.45
C ILE A 22 12.20 -17.09 -8.81
N VAL A 23 10.96 -16.66 -9.06
CA VAL A 23 10.31 -16.90 -10.35
C VAL A 23 11.00 -16.04 -11.41
N ARG A 24 11.49 -16.66 -12.49
CA ARG A 24 12.37 -16.01 -13.49
C ARG A 24 11.75 -14.76 -14.14
N ASP A 25 10.44 -14.70 -14.29
CA ASP A 25 9.71 -13.56 -14.87
C ASP A 25 9.56 -12.37 -13.91
N LYS A 26 9.79 -12.58 -12.61
CA LYS A 26 9.62 -11.59 -11.53
C LYS A 26 10.93 -11.24 -10.82
N GLN A 27 12.08 -11.69 -11.35
CA GLN A 27 13.39 -11.45 -10.76
C GLN A 27 13.73 -9.96 -10.62
N TRP A 28 13.20 -9.11 -11.50
CA TRP A 28 13.36 -7.65 -11.47
C TRP A 28 12.71 -6.99 -10.23
N LEU A 29 11.83 -7.69 -9.51
CA LEU A 29 11.25 -7.22 -8.24
C LEU A 29 12.14 -7.47 -7.03
N TYR A 30 13.30 -8.10 -7.21
CA TYR A 30 14.23 -8.41 -6.12
C TYR A 30 15.49 -7.54 -6.23
N PRO A 31 16.09 -7.14 -5.09
CA PRO A 31 17.38 -6.46 -5.10
C PRO A 31 18.45 -7.28 -5.84
N GLN A 32 19.28 -6.62 -6.65
CA GLN A 32 20.38 -7.27 -7.36
C GLN A 32 21.67 -7.15 -6.53
N TYR A 33 22.35 -8.27 -6.31
CA TYR A 33 23.62 -8.27 -5.59
C TYR A 33 24.78 -8.01 -6.56
N HIS A 34 25.60 -7.00 -6.30
CA HIS A 34 26.85 -6.76 -7.03
C HIS A 34 28.03 -7.06 -6.09
N ASP A 35 28.94 -7.95 -6.51
CA ASP A 35 30.18 -8.32 -5.84
C ASP A 35 30.09 -8.47 -4.31
N SER A 36 29.46 -9.55 -3.82
CA SER A 36 29.54 -10.09 -2.44
C SER A 36 29.30 -9.17 -1.23
N GLN A 37 29.16 -7.84 -1.38
CA GLN A 37 29.14 -6.89 -0.27
C GLN A 37 28.22 -5.67 -0.45
N ARG A 38 27.71 -5.37 -1.67
CA ARG A 38 26.74 -4.27 -1.86
C ARG A 38 25.49 -4.72 -2.61
N ILE A 39 24.33 -4.50 -1.98
CA ILE A 39 23.03 -4.63 -2.63
C ILE A 39 22.86 -3.42 -3.54
N LYS A 40 22.71 -3.65 -4.85
CA LYS A 40 22.26 -2.63 -5.79
C LYS A 40 20.74 -2.71 -5.87
N ILE A 41 20.09 -1.73 -5.26
CA ILE A 41 18.65 -1.52 -5.42
C ILE A 41 18.45 -0.64 -6.64
N LYS A 42 17.65 -1.12 -7.60
CA LYS A 42 17.18 -0.31 -8.71
C LYS A 42 15.96 0.48 -8.27
N ARG A 43 15.94 1.75 -8.65
CA ARG A 43 14.79 2.63 -8.44
C ARG A 43 13.64 2.28 -9.40
N PRO A 44 12.40 2.69 -9.11
CA PRO A 44 11.26 2.45 -9.98
C PRO A 44 11.48 2.90 -11.43
N ASP A 45 12.10 4.06 -11.65
CA ASP A 45 12.42 4.59 -13.00
C ASP A 45 13.44 3.71 -13.75
N GLU A 46 14.45 3.21 -13.05
CA GLU A 46 15.44 2.29 -13.62
C GLU A 46 14.82 0.93 -13.99
N LEU A 47 13.82 0.48 -13.21
CA LEU A 47 13.11 -0.77 -13.47
C LEU A 47 12.18 -0.71 -14.69
N GLU A 48 11.81 0.48 -15.18
CA GLU A 48 10.98 0.61 -16.40
C GLU A 48 11.62 -0.01 -17.64
N GLN A 49 12.95 -0.15 -17.65
CA GLN A 49 13.70 -0.76 -18.75
C GLN A 49 13.75 -2.30 -18.67
N GLU A 50 13.43 -2.88 -17.51
CA GLU A 50 13.54 -4.31 -17.22
C GLU A 50 12.20 -4.99 -16.95
N MET A 51 11.18 -4.18 -16.60
CA MET A 51 9.84 -4.67 -16.35
C MET A 51 9.28 -5.38 -17.58
N LYS A 52 8.46 -6.39 -17.33
CA LYS A 52 7.75 -7.14 -18.36
C LYS A 52 6.28 -7.07 -18.04
N ASP A 53 5.44 -6.86 -19.05
CA ASP A 53 4.00 -7.01 -18.86
C ASP A 53 3.66 -8.48 -18.55
N PRO A 54 2.61 -8.75 -17.77
CA PRO A 54 2.09 -10.10 -17.60
C PRO A 54 1.55 -10.67 -18.93
N PRO A 55 1.40 -12.01 -19.04
CA PRO A 55 0.71 -12.65 -20.17
C PRO A 55 -0.68 -12.05 -20.46
N GLU A 56 -1.10 -12.08 -21.73
CA GLU A 56 -2.36 -11.46 -22.20
C GLU A 56 -3.63 -11.99 -21.49
N ASN A 57 -4.73 -11.22 -21.59
CA ASN A 57 -6.07 -11.41 -20.97
C ASN A 57 -6.28 -10.76 -19.59
N ILE A 58 -6.18 -9.44 -19.51
CA ILE A 58 -6.62 -8.65 -18.35
C ILE A 58 -7.95 -7.94 -18.68
N ASP A 59 -8.91 -8.00 -17.75
CA ASP A 59 -10.13 -7.19 -17.83
C ASP A 59 -9.76 -5.70 -17.80
N LYS A 60 -9.95 -5.03 -18.93
CA LYS A 60 -9.58 -3.62 -19.12
C LYS A 60 -10.38 -2.68 -18.23
N SER A 61 -11.64 -2.99 -17.92
CA SER A 61 -12.48 -2.13 -17.08
C SER A 61 -11.99 -2.16 -15.62
N ILE A 62 -11.68 -3.35 -15.12
CA ILE A 62 -11.11 -3.50 -13.77
C ILE A 62 -9.70 -2.93 -13.71
N LEU A 63 -8.88 -3.16 -14.75
CA LEU A 63 -7.53 -2.59 -14.82
C LEU A 63 -7.55 -1.06 -14.74
N ASP A 64 -8.49 -0.40 -15.42
CA ASP A 64 -8.63 1.05 -15.41
C ASP A 64 -8.94 1.59 -14.01
N ARG A 65 -9.74 0.88 -13.21
CA ARG A 65 -9.98 1.19 -11.79
C ARG A 65 -8.75 0.93 -10.91
N ILE A 66 -8.06 -0.20 -11.11
CA ILE A 66 -6.85 -0.56 -10.36
C ILE A 66 -5.72 0.45 -10.62
N GLN A 67 -5.50 0.81 -11.89
CA GLN A 67 -4.56 1.86 -12.28
C GLN A 67 -4.98 3.21 -11.70
N GLY A 68 -6.28 3.52 -11.75
CA GLY A 68 -6.83 4.72 -11.13
C GLY A 68 -6.48 4.81 -9.64
N SER A 69 -6.68 3.72 -8.89
CA SER A 69 -6.37 3.66 -7.45
C SER A 69 -4.88 3.82 -7.16
N MET A 70 -4.02 3.07 -7.86
CA MET A 70 -2.56 3.11 -7.65
C MET A 70 -1.97 4.47 -8.02
N LEU A 71 -2.33 5.03 -9.19
CA LEU A 71 -1.80 6.32 -9.62
C LEU A 71 -2.49 7.48 -8.90
N GLY A 72 -3.77 7.36 -8.55
CA GLY A 72 -4.48 8.37 -7.76
C GLY A 72 -3.87 8.56 -6.38
N MET A 73 -3.51 7.47 -5.71
CA MET A 73 -2.74 7.49 -4.46
C MET A 73 -1.42 8.25 -4.63
N ALA A 74 -0.62 7.89 -5.64
CA ALA A 74 0.67 8.52 -5.89
C ALA A 74 0.55 10.00 -6.29
N LEU A 75 -0.52 10.37 -7.00
CA LEU A 75 -0.84 11.76 -7.29
C LEU A 75 -1.21 12.55 -6.03
N GLY A 76 -1.98 11.95 -5.12
CA GLY A 76 -2.35 12.56 -3.85
C GLY A 76 -1.12 12.85 -2.98
N ASP A 77 -0.29 11.83 -2.79
CA ASP A 77 1.02 11.92 -2.13
C ASP A 77 1.87 13.06 -2.73
N THR A 78 2.15 12.98 -4.03
CA THR A 78 2.97 13.98 -4.75
C THR A 78 2.41 15.41 -4.65
N LEU A 79 1.07 15.56 -4.62
CA LEU A 79 0.41 16.86 -4.51
C LEU A 79 0.53 17.46 -3.10
N GLY A 80 0.49 16.62 -2.07
CA GLY A 80 0.55 17.05 -0.67
C GLY A 80 1.98 17.24 -0.14
N ALA A 81 2.95 16.48 -0.66
CA ALA A 81 4.32 16.45 -0.14
C ALA A 81 5.03 17.83 -0.09
N PRO A 82 4.86 18.74 -1.07
CA PRO A 82 5.49 20.06 -1.00
C PRO A 82 5.03 20.96 0.15
N VAL A 83 3.88 20.66 0.77
CA VAL A 83 3.31 21.43 1.89
C VAL A 83 3.03 20.57 3.12
N GLU A 84 3.71 19.44 3.20
CA GLU A 84 3.67 18.63 4.40
C GLU A 84 4.12 19.44 5.63
N PHE A 85 3.39 19.27 6.73
CA PHE A 85 3.51 19.99 8.00
C PHE A 85 3.06 21.45 7.99
N GLU A 86 2.65 22.01 6.85
CA GLU A 86 2.11 23.37 6.82
C GLU A 86 0.75 23.43 7.52
N PRO A 87 0.54 24.37 8.46
CA PRO A 87 -0.68 24.43 9.22
C PRO A 87 -1.86 24.91 8.37
N PRO A 88 -3.12 24.61 8.75
CA PRO A 88 -4.29 25.00 7.98
C PRO A 88 -4.37 26.52 7.74
N GLU A 89 -3.93 27.33 8.70
CA GLU A 89 -3.90 28.80 8.58
C GLU A 89 -3.03 29.25 7.41
N TYR A 90 -1.88 28.60 7.19
CA TYR A 90 -0.99 28.92 6.08
C TYR A 90 -1.64 28.59 4.74
N LEU A 91 -2.29 27.42 4.61
CA LEU A 91 -2.91 26.99 3.35
C LEU A 91 -4.23 27.69 3.03
N ILE A 92 -4.90 28.29 4.01
CA ILE A 92 -6.01 29.22 3.76
C ILE A 92 -5.50 30.46 3.01
N GLU A 93 -4.34 30.98 3.39
CA GLU A 93 -3.73 32.15 2.74
C GLU A 93 -2.97 31.78 1.45
N ASN A 94 -2.40 30.58 1.39
CA ASN A 94 -1.55 30.09 0.31
C ASN A 94 -2.04 28.74 -0.23
N PRO A 95 -3.25 28.68 -0.82
CA PRO A 95 -3.85 27.42 -1.22
C PRO A 95 -3.08 26.75 -2.35
N ILE A 96 -2.91 25.43 -2.23
CA ILE A 96 -2.41 24.58 -3.30
C ILE A 96 -3.47 24.46 -4.37
N THR A 97 -3.06 24.70 -5.62
CA THR A 97 -3.91 24.71 -6.81
C THR A 97 -3.40 23.79 -7.93
N ASP A 98 -2.15 23.34 -7.84
CA ASP A 98 -1.53 22.42 -8.81
C ASP A 98 -0.31 21.72 -8.17
N LEU A 99 0.28 20.75 -8.87
CA LEU A 99 1.53 20.10 -8.48
C LEU A 99 2.69 21.10 -8.42
N GLN A 100 3.44 21.03 -7.31
CA GLN A 100 4.60 21.88 -7.03
C GLN A 100 5.85 21.03 -6.81
N GLU A 101 6.99 21.70 -6.74
CA GLU A 101 8.27 21.14 -6.29
C GLU A 101 8.69 21.81 -4.98
N GLY A 102 9.63 21.22 -4.25
CA GLY A 102 10.12 21.74 -2.98
C GLY A 102 9.58 20.99 -1.77
N GLY A 103 9.08 21.74 -0.77
CA GLY A 103 8.67 21.23 0.53
C GLY A 103 9.83 20.80 1.43
N THR A 104 9.48 20.17 2.55
CA THR A 104 10.39 19.71 3.61
C THR A 104 11.61 18.96 3.08
N TRP A 105 11.41 18.18 2.01
CA TRP A 105 12.41 17.28 1.46
C TRP A 105 13.06 17.79 0.16
N GLY A 106 12.66 18.96 -0.35
CA GLY A 106 13.19 19.52 -1.60
C GLY A 106 12.91 18.64 -2.81
N LEU A 107 11.72 18.04 -2.87
CA LEU A 107 11.34 17.08 -3.91
C LEU A 107 11.22 17.75 -5.28
N LYS A 108 11.63 17.05 -6.33
CA LYS A 108 11.29 17.46 -7.69
C LYS A 108 9.81 17.23 -7.94
N LYS A 109 9.22 18.07 -8.79
CA LYS A 109 7.83 17.90 -9.23
C LYS A 109 7.59 16.47 -9.72
N GLY A 110 6.61 15.78 -9.13
CA GLY A 110 6.29 14.40 -9.49
C GLY A 110 6.82 13.31 -8.56
N GLN A 111 7.77 13.63 -7.66
CA GLN A 111 8.30 12.67 -6.70
C GLN A 111 7.36 12.52 -5.50
N PHE A 112 7.19 11.27 -5.09
CA PHE A 112 6.32 10.82 -4.00
C PHE A 112 7.10 10.46 -2.73
N THR A 113 6.45 10.35 -1.58
CA THR A 113 7.04 10.10 -0.24
C THR A 113 6.99 8.62 0.17
N ASP A 114 6.94 8.33 1.47
CA ASP A 114 6.83 6.98 1.99
C ASP A 114 5.47 6.33 1.73
N ASP A 115 4.39 7.10 1.60
CA ASP A 115 3.04 6.64 1.27
C ASP A 115 3.07 5.74 0.03
N THR A 116 3.54 6.29 -1.10
CA THR A 116 3.64 5.56 -2.35
C THR A 116 4.75 4.51 -2.30
N SER A 117 5.91 4.83 -1.71
CA SER A 117 7.04 3.87 -1.63
C SER A 117 6.63 2.57 -0.91
N MET A 118 5.92 2.68 0.21
CA MET A 118 5.43 1.53 0.97
C MET A 118 4.26 0.84 0.25
N ALA A 119 3.42 1.55 -0.48
CA ALA A 119 2.41 0.91 -1.32
C ALA A 119 3.03 0.07 -2.44
N LEU A 120 4.08 0.59 -3.10
CA LEU A 120 4.84 -0.16 -4.11
C LEU A 120 5.54 -1.38 -3.49
N CYS A 121 6.07 -1.26 -2.27
CA CYS A 121 6.58 -2.42 -1.53
C CYS A 121 5.49 -3.48 -1.30
N LEU A 122 4.27 -3.07 -0.92
CA LEU A 122 3.15 -3.99 -0.70
C LEU A 122 2.69 -4.66 -2.00
N ALA A 123 2.54 -3.89 -3.08
CA ALA A 123 2.21 -4.38 -4.41
C ALA A 123 3.21 -5.43 -4.89
N THR A 124 4.51 -5.14 -4.77
CA THR A 124 5.56 -6.06 -5.20
C THR A 124 5.63 -7.32 -4.34
N SER A 125 5.27 -7.25 -3.05
CA SER A 125 5.08 -8.45 -2.20
C SER A 125 4.01 -9.36 -2.74
N LEU A 126 2.82 -8.82 -2.98
CA LEU A 126 1.68 -9.57 -3.49
C LEU A 126 2.00 -10.23 -4.84
N ILE A 127 2.63 -9.49 -5.76
CA ILE A 127 2.99 -10.00 -7.09
C ILE A 127 4.06 -11.09 -7.00
N ALA A 128 5.14 -10.86 -6.27
CA ALA A 128 6.26 -11.79 -6.20
C ALA A 128 5.92 -13.06 -5.40
N ARG A 129 5.12 -12.90 -4.34
CA ARG A 129 4.66 -14.04 -3.53
C ARG A 129 3.49 -14.77 -4.18
N GLN A 130 2.75 -14.10 -5.05
CA GLN A 130 1.49 -14.57 -5.63
C GLN A 130 0.48 -14.94 -4.53
N ASP A 131 0.56 -14.26 -3.39
CA ASP A 131 -0.21 -14.52 -2.17
C ASP A 131 0.01 -13.39 -1.14
N PHE A 132 -0.79 -13.38 -0.06
CA PHE A 132 -0.64 -12.43 1.05
C PHE A 132 0.31 -12.95 2.14
N VAL A 133 1.59 -12.55 2.06
CA VAL A 133 2.62 -12.98 3.01
C VAL A 133 3.14 -11.79 3.82
N LEU A 134 2.61 -11.63 5.04
CA LEU A 134 2.96 -10.54 5.97
C LEU A 134 4.47 -10.43 6.25
N TYR A 135 5.17 -11.56 6.29
CA TYR A 135 6.62 -11.57 6.47
C TYR A 135 7.34 -10.88 5.30
N ASP A 136 6.97 -11.20 4.05
CA ASP A 136 7.57 -10.59 2.85
C ASP A 136 7.21 -9.10 2.73
N GLN A 137 6.02 -8.71 3.20
CA GLN A 137 5.65 -7.30 3.34
C GLN A 137 6.63 -6.54 4.25
N LEU A 138 6.95 -7.07 5.44
CA LEU A 138 7.96 -6.46 6.34
C LEU A 138 9.38 -6.48 5.74
N VAL A 139 9.75 -7.56 5.02
CA VAL A 139 11.03 -7.64 4.31
C VAL A 139 11.18 -6.49 3.31
N ARG A 140 10.14 -6.20 2.51
CA ARG A 140 10.20 -5.12 1.52
C ARG A 140 10.22 -3.74 2.14
N TYR A 141 9.45 -3.52 3.21
CA TYR A 141 9.53 -2.29 3.99
C TYR A 141 10.93 -2.11 4.59
N LYS A 142 11.56 -3.19 5.05
CA LYS A 142 12.95 -3.16 5.50
C LYS A 142 13.93 -2.84 4.37
N TRP A 143 13.74 -3.38 3.15
CA TRP A 143 14.56 -3.03 1.99
C TRP A 143 14.44 -1.57 1.60
N TRP A 144 13.22 -1.02 1.67
CA TRP A 144 12.96 0.41 1.47
C TRP A 144 13.72 1.24 2.50
N LEU A 145 13.46 1.01 3.79
CA LEU A 145 14.08 1.75 4.88
C LEU A 145 15.63 1.68 4.88
N GLN A 146 16.22 0.57 4.45
CA GLN A 146 17.67 0.39 4.50
C GLN A 146 18.39 0.88 3.24
N ASN A 147 17.77 0.79 2.07
CA ASN A 147 18.47 1.01 0.80
C ASN A 147 17.63 1.74 -0.27
N GLY A 148 16.50 2.34 0.07
CA GLY A 148 15.67 3.11 -0.86
C GLY A 148 14.89 2.27 -1.88
N TYR A 149 14.63 0.99 -1.61
CA TYR A 149 13.77 0.15 -2.47
C TYR A 149 12.41 0.79 -2.71
N MET A 150 12.04 0.99 -3.97
CA MET A 150 10.79 1.66 -4.37
C MET A 150 10.66 3.13 -3.95
N SER A 151 11.75 3.79 -3.58
CA SER A 151 11.77 5.23 -3.34
C SER A 151 11.72 6.03 -4.65
N SER A 152 11.13 7.22 -4.60
CA SER A 152 11.23 8.21 -5.69
C SER A 152 12.57 8.95 -5.70
N THR A 153 13.36 8.80 -4.65
CA THR A 153 14.71 9.37 -4.49
C THR A 153 15.75 8.24 -4.32
N GLU A 154 17.01 8.59 -4.05
CA GLU A 154 18.09 7.61 -3.85
C GLU A 154 18.02 6.85 -2.51
N LYS A 155 17.21 7.32 -1.56
CA LYS A 155 17.14 6.80 -0.19
C LYS A 155 15.69 6.73 0.28
N SER A 156 15.42 6.01 1.36
CA SER A 156 14.18 6.22 2.11
C SER A 156 14.26 7.55 2.88
N PHE A 157 13.14 8.24 2.95
CA PHE A 157 12.91 9.44 3.73
C PHE A 157 11.46 9.41 4.24
N ASP A 158 11.08 10.40 5.05
CA ASP A 158 9.70 10.58 5.54
C ASP A 158 9.10 9.47 6.42
N VAL A 159 9.91 8.51 6.85
CA VAL A 159 9.38 7.36 7.59
C VAL A 159 8.84 7.76 8.97
N GLY A 160 7.56 7.47 9.21
CA GLY A 160 6.94 7.63 10.53
C GLY A 160 7.52 6.72 11.62
N MET A 161 7.48 7.18 12.87
CA MET A 161 8.07 6.48 14.03
C MET A 161 7.51 5.06 14.24
N ALA A 162 6.20 4.87 14.09
CA ALA A 162 5.57 3.55 14.27
C ALA A 162 6.12 2.49 13.28
N ILE A 163 6.41 2.92 12.05
CA ILE A 163 7.01 2.06 11.02
C ILE A 163 8.46 1.76 11.38
N CYS A 164 9.25 2.78 11.73
CA CYS A 164 10.63 2.61 12.18
C CYS A 164 10.74 1.59 13.33
N ASP A 165 9.97 1.77 14.39
CA ASP A 165 9.98 0.90 15.56
C ASP A 165 9.61 -0.54 15.19
N SER A 166 8.56 -0.71 14.38
CA SER A 166 8.11 -2.03 13.92
C SER A 166 9.17 -2.74 13.08
N LEU A 167 9.89 -2.03 12.21
CA LEU A 167 10.93 -2.62 11.37
C LEU A 167 12.22 -2.92 12.13
N LEU A 168 12.55 -2.12 13.15
CA LEU A 168 13.64 -2.40 14.08
C LEU A 168 13.34 -3.67 14.89
N GLU A 169 12.13 -3.80 15.42
CA GLU A 169 11.68 -4.99 16.13
C GLU A 169 11.65 -6.21 15.22
N PHE A 170 11.14 -6.07 13.99
CA PHE A 170 11.17 -7.13 12.97
C PHE A 170 12.60 -7.64 12.72
N LYS A 171 13.55 -6.74 12.49
CA LYS A 171 14.96 -7.09 12.28
C LYS A 171 15.56 -7.78 13.50
N ARG A 172 15.22 -7.34 14.72
CA ARG A 172 15.65 -7.98 15.96
C ARG A 172 15.11 -9.41 16.06
N ARG A 173 13.81 -9.61 15.78
CA ARG A 173 13.16 -10.93 15.75
C ARG A 173 13.76 -11.83 14.67
N GLN A 174 14.07 -11.30 13.47
CA GLN A 174 14.77 -12.03 12.41
C GLN A 174 16.11 -12.60 12.92
N LYS A 175 16.92 -11.81 13.63
CA LYS A 175 18.21 -12.27 14.18
C LYS A 175 18.05 -13.41 15.18
N VAL A 176 17.10 -13.27 16.11
CA VAL A 176 16.82 -14.29 17.13
C VAL A 176 16.31 -15.57 16.49
N PHE A 177 15.38 -15.44 15.54
CA PHE A 177 14.80 -16.57 14.82
C PHE A 177 15.85 -17.31 13.98
N ALA A 178 16.69 -16.56 13.25
CA ALA A 178 17.80 -17.09 12.47
C ALA A 178 18.75 -17.94 13.33
N ALA A 179 19.16 -17.43 14.49
CA ALA A 179 20.02 -18.16 15.42
C ALA A 179 19.34 -19.42 15.96
N LYS A 180 18.06 -19.32 16.38
CA LYS A 180 17.30 -20.44 16.93
C LYS A 180 17.18 -21.61 15.96
N TYR A 181 16.93 -21.33 14.68
CA TYR A 181 16.71 -22.34 13.66
C TYR A 181 17.94 -22.58 12.76
N GLN A 182 19.10 -22.02 13.11
CA GLN A 182 20.37 -22.17 12.40
C GLN A 182 20.27 -21.77 10.91
N ILE A 183 19.52 -20.70 10.63
CA ILE A 183 19.36 -20.12 9.29
C ILE A 183 20.38 -18.99 9.15
N PRO A 184 21.21 -18.94 8.09
CA PRO A 184 22.08 -17.80 7.84
C PRO A 184 21.27 -16.51 7.73
N PHE A 185 21.67 -15.44 8.43
CA PHE A 185 20.85 -14.23 8.57
C PHE A 185 20.56 -13.57 7.22
N GLU A 186 21.50 -13.64 6.28
CA GLU A 186 21.36 -13.15 4.91
C GLU A 186 20.27 -13.86 4.10
N GLN A 187 19.83 -15.06 4.52
CA GLN A 187 18.76 -15.82 3.88
C GLN A 187 17.38 -15.52 4.46
N MET A 188 17.29 -14.85 5.62
CA MET A 188 16.03 -14.59 6.30
C MET A 188 15.03 -13.83 5.42
N ASP A 189 15.51 -12.89 4.61
CA ASP A 189 14.64 -12.11 3.72
C ASP A 189 14.01 -12.92 2.59
N PHE A 190 14.55 -14.11 2.31
CA PHE A 190 14.06 -15.01 1.26
C PHE A 190 13.38 -16.26 1.83
N LEU A 191 13.08 -16.26 3.15
CA LEU A 191 12.40 -17.35 3.82
C LEU A 191 11.06 -17.65 3.14
N ALA A 192 10.84 -18.94 2.85
CA ALA A 192 9.66 -19.40 2.14
C ALA A 192 9.06 -20.68 2.68
N ASP A 193 9.79 -21.35 3.57
CA ASP A 193 9.29 -22.45 4.37
C ASP A 193 8.04 -22.01 5.15
N PHE A 194 6.93 -22.67 4.87
CA PHE A 194 5.63 -22.31 5.39
C PHE A 194 5.51 -22.52 6.90
N ASP A 195 6.13 -23.57 7.43
CA ASP A 195 6.06 -23.88 8.86
C ASP A 195 6.92 -22.90 9.66
N LEU A 196 8.10 -22.55 9.14
CA LEU A 196 8.93 -21.51 9.73
C LEU A 196 8.25 -20.13 9.69
N LEU A 197 7.62 -19.76 8.58
CA LEU A 197 6.89 -18.50 8.44
C LEU A 197 5.73 -18.41 9.45
N LYS A 198 5.00 -19.51 9.68
CA LYS A 198 3.93 -19.56 10.70
C LYS A 198 4.44 -19.36 12.13
N MET A 199 5.65 -19.82 12.41
CA MET A 199 6.26 -19.66 13.73
C MET A 199 6.85 -18.26 13.95
N PHE A 200 7.04 -17.47 12.89
CA PHE A 200 7.58 -16.13 13.01
C PHE A 200 6.47 -15.14 13.38
N ASP A 201 6.60 -14.48 14.53
CA ASP A 201 5.66 -13.43 14.93
C ASP A 201 5.94 -12.12 14.17
N VAL A 202 5.09 -11.85 13.18
CA VAL A 202 5.11 -10.67 12.30
C VAL A 202 4.44 -9.43 12.92
N TYR A 203 3.78 -9.54 14.07
CA TYR A 203 3.14 -8.38 14.70
C TYR A 203 4.17 -7.64 15.55
N CYS A 204 4.99 -6.84 14.87
CA CYS A 204 6.14 -6.15 15.46
C CYS A 204 5.81 -4.73 15.98
N SER A 205 4.59 -4.25 15.77
CA SER A 205 4.16 -2.93 16.22
C SER A 205 3.82 -2.89 17.71
N ASN A 206 4.00 -1.73 18.32
CA ASN A 206 3.54 -1.47 19.68
C ASN A 206 2.00 -1.39 19.72
N ASP A 207 1.42 -1.85 20.82
CA ASP A 207 0.01 -1.59 21.11
C ASP A 207 -0.23 -0.07 21.19
N GLY A 208 -1.33 0.41 20.62
CA GLY A 208 -1.68 1.84 20.63
C GLY A 208 -1.06 2.68 19.50
N ALA A 209 -0.23 2.09 18.62
CA ALA A 209 0.27 2.78 17.43
C ALA A 209 -0.87 3.06 16.43
N ALA A 210 -1.45 4.26 16.50
CA ALA A 210 -2.65 4.69 15.77
C ALA A 210 -2.39 5.80 14.73
N GLY A 211 -1.13 5.95 14.28
CA GLY A 211 -0.78 6.81 13.15
C GLY A 211 -1.44 6.34 11.84
N ASN A 212 -1.46 7.22 10.84
CA ASN A 212 -2.17 6.98 9.58
C ASN A 212 -1.39 6.15 8.54
N GLY A 213 -0.13 5.83 8.81
CA GLY A 213 0.75 5.15 7.86
C GLY A 213 0.30 3.75 7.43
N ALA A 214 -0.66 3.14 8.13
CA ALA A 214 -1.32 1.91 7.66
C ALA A 214 -2.28 2.15 6.48
N LEU A 215 -3.01 3.27 6.47
CA LEU A 215 -3.97 3.62 5.41
C LEU A 215 -3.30 4.17 4.16
N MET A 216 -2.22 4.94 4.29
CA MET A 216 -1.56 5.58 3.15
C MET A 216 -1.15 4.61 2.04
N ARG A 217 -0.84 3.37 2.42
CA ARG A 217 -0.26 2.34 1.55
C ARG A 217 -1.22 1.18 1.23
N LEU A 218 -2.50 1.29 1.59
CA LEU A 218 -3.39 0.14 1.71
C LEU A 218 -3.75 -0.50 0.37
N ALA A 219 -3.98 0.33 -0.67
CA ALA A 219 -4.62 -0.03 -1.93
C ALA A 219 -4.21 -1.39 -2.53
N PRO A 220 -2.93 -1.78 -2.62
CA PRO A 220 -2.57 -3.03 -3.28
C PRO A 220 -3.29 -4.27 -2.75
N VAL A 221 -3.63 -4.33 -1.45
CA VAL A 221 -4.34 -5.48 -0.87
C VAL A 221 -5.78 -5.61 -1.37
N PRO A 222 -6.68 -4.63 -1.19
CA PRO A 222 -8.04 -4.73 -1.74
C PRO A 222 -8.04 -4.84 -3.27
N LEU A 223 -7.08 -4.23 -3.99
CA LEU A 223 -6.98 -4.36 -5.45
C LEU A 223 -6.64 -5.80 -5.89
N PHE A 224 -5.81 -6.53 -5.14
CA PHE A 224 -5.44 -7.91 -5.45
C PHE A 224 -6.57 -8.90 -5.11
N PHE A 225 -7.27 -8.68 -3.99
CA PHE A 225 -8.22 -9.65 -3.43
C PHE A 225 -9.71 -9.28 -3.63
N TYR A 226 -10.05 -8.28 -4.44
CA TYR A 226 -11.42 -7.76 -4.56
C TYR A 226 -12.51 -8.79 -4.91
N ARG A 227 -12.12 -9.91 -5.54
CA ARG A 227 -13.02 -11.03 -5.87
C ARG A 227 -13.43 -11.87 -4.64
N GLN A 228 -12.71 -11.72 -3.52
CA GLN A 228 -12.98 -12.37 -2.24
C GLN A 228 -13.11 -11.30 -1.13
N PRO A 229 -14.24 -10.56 -1.05
CA PRO A 229 -14.38 -9.39 -0.17
C PRO A 229 -14.03 -9.65 1.30
N THR A 230 -14.44 -10.80 1.84
CA THR A 230 -14.15 -11.15 3.24
C THR A 230 -12.65 -11.27 3.51
N LEU A 231 -11.89 -11.80 2.55
CA LEU A 231 -10.43 -11.91 2.65
C LEU A 231 -9.77 -10.56 2.40
N ALA A 232 -10.21 -9.80 1.40
CA ALA A 232 -9.70 -8.47 1.11
C ALA A 232 -9.83 -7.52 2.32
N VAL A 233 -10.98 -7.55 3.00
CA VAL A 233 -11.23 -6.76 4.21
C VAL A 233 -10.31 -7.22 5.35
N GLU A 234 -10.25 -8.52 5.66
CA GLU A 234 -9.38 -9.04 6.72
C GLU A 234 -7.89 -8.77 6.44
N TYR A 235 -7.42 -8.99 5.22
CA TYR A 235 -6.04 -8.76 4.81
C TYR A 235 -5.68 -7.27 4.84
N SER A 236 -6.62 -6.38 4.52
CA SER A 236 -6.45 -4.94 4.70
C SER A 236 -6.12 -4.61 6.17
N GLY A 237 -6.90 -5.13 7.11
CA GLY A 237 -6.63 -4.99 8.54
C GLY A 237 -5.26 -5.55 8.96
N ARG A 238 -4.97 -6.80 8.57
CA ARG A 238 -3.72 -7.48 8.93
C ARG A 238 -2.48 -6.77 8.37
N SER A 239 -2.57 -6.23 7.15
CA SER A 239 -1.51 -5.45 6.49
C SER A 239 -1.16 -4.18 7.24
N GLY A 240 -2.16 -3.50 7.83
CA GLY A 240 -1.94 -2.36 8.71
C GLY A 240 -1.30 -2.77 10.04
N ARG A 241 -1.85 -3.83 10.66
CA ARG A 241 -1.53 -4.25 12.02
C ARG A 241 -0.05 -4.60 12.27
N ILE A 242 0.67 -5.06 11.25
CA ILE A 242 2.08 -5.42 11.40
C ILE A 242 3.00 -4.21 11.66
N THR A 243 2.56 -2.98 11.34
CA THR A 243 3.27 -1.75 11.72
C THR A 243 2.47 -0.78 12.59
N HIS A 244 1.16 -0.95 12.70
CA HIS A 244 0.27 -0.12 13.51
C HIS A 244 -0.64 -1.00 14.38
N GLY A 245 -0.21 -1.28 15.62
CA GLY A 245 -0.83 -2.26 16.51
C GLY A 245 -2.19 -1.83 17.12
N ASP A 246 -2.61 -0.58 16.95
CA ASP A 246 -3.90 -0.12 17.49
C ASP A 246 -5.11 -0.74 16.77
N GLN A 247 -6.15 -1.09 17.52
CA GLN A 247 -7.39 -1.65 16.98
C GLN A 247 -8.08 -0.70 15.99
N LYS A 248 -8.01 0.62 16.20
CA LYS A 248 -8.51 1.63 15.25
C LYS A 248 -7.80 1.53 13.92
N ALA A 249 -6.50 1.28 13.91
CA ALA A 249 -5.74 1.14 12.67
C ALA A 249 -6.15 -0.10 11.89
N TYR A 250 -6.30 -1.24 12.59
CA TYR A 250 -6.80 -2.47 12.01
C TYR A 250 -8.21 -2.29 11.41
N ASP A 251 -9.14 -1.68 12.15
CA ASP A 251 -10.52 -1.50 11.71
C ASP A 251 -10.69 -0.41 10.64
N ALA A 252 -9.88 0.66 10.70
CA ALA A 252 -9.83 1.67 9.65
C ALA A 252 -9.41 1.05 8.32
N CYS A 253 -8.36 0.22 8.31
CA CYS A 253 -7.92 -0.48 7.11
C CYS A 253 -8.98 -1.47 6.61
N ARG A 254 -9.67 -2.20 7.50
CA ARG A 254 -10.78 -3.08 7.11
C ARG A 254 -11.91 -2.31 6.42
N TYR A 255 -12.36 -1.22 7.04
CA TYR A 255 -13.43 -0.41 6.50
C TYR A 255 -13.02 0.23 5.16
N TYR A 256 -11.84 0.84 5.11
CA TYR A 256 -11.33 1.47 3.90
C TYR A 256 -11.10 0.49 2.75
N GLY A 257 -10.57 -0.70 3.07
CA GLY A 257 -10.44 -1.80 2.13
C GLY A 257 -11.79 -2.25 1.56
N ALA A 258 -12.85 -2.30 2.40
CA ALA A 258 -14.20 -2.62 1.93
C ALA A 258 -14.74 -1.60 0.92
N LEU A 259 -14.49 -0.30 1.13
CA LEU A 259 -14.89 0.76 0.20
C LEU A 259 -14.21 0.62 -1.16
N ILE A 260 -12.92 0.29 -1.18
CA ILE A 260 -12.17 0.05 -2.42
C ILE A 260 -12.71 -1.20 -3.13
N VAL A 261 -12.97 -2.29 -2.39
CA VAL A 261 -13.54 -3.53 -2.95
C VAL A 261 -14.92 -3.26 -3.58
N ALA A 262 -15.82 -2.58 -2.88
CA ALA A 262 -17.14 -2.21 -3.37
C ALA A 262 -17.05 -1.38 -4.67
N THR A 263 -16.11 -0.41 -4.70
CA THR A 263 -15.84 0.40 -5.90
C THR A 263 -15.38 -0.45 -7.08
N LEU A 264 -14.50 -1.44 -6.85
CA LEU A 264 -14.07 -2.38 -7.90
C LEU A 264 -15.18 -3.32 -8.35
N GLN A 265 -16.13 -3.65 -7.46
CA GLN A 265 -17.32 -4.43 -7.78
C GLN A 265 -18.43 -3.61 -8.45
N GLY A 266 -18.20 -2.31 -8.66
CA GLY A 266 -19.07 -1.43 -9.43
C GLY A 266 -20.16 -0.73 -8.62
N GLU A 267 -20.09 -0.77 -7.28
CA GLU A 267 -20.99 0.03 -6.44
C GLU A 267 -20.79 1.53 -6.69
N SER A 268 -21.88 2.29 -6.63
CA SER A 268 -21.83 3.73 -6.88
C SER A 268 -21.21 4.46 -5.70
N LYS A 269 -20.73 5.69 -5.95
CA LYS A 269 -20.25 6.59 -4.89
C LYS A 269 -21.30 6.82 -3.79
N ASN A 270 -22.58 6.85 -4.15
CA ASN A 270 -23.66 7.02 -3.18
C ASN A 270 -23.84 5.77 -2.30
N ASP A 271 -23.64 4.58 -2.86
CA ASP A 271 -23.78 3.31 -2.13
C ASP A 271 -22.63 3.14 -1.12
N ILE A 272 -21.39 3.39 -1.56
CA ILE A 272 -20.21 3.23 -0.69
C ILE A 272 -20.11 4.32 0.39
N LEU A 273 -20.74 5.49 0.19
CA LEU A 273 -20.84 6.55 1.20
C LEU A 273 -22.16 6.54 1.97
N ASN A 274 -23.00 5.52 1.78
CA ASN A 274 -24.23 5.36 2.53
C ASN A 274 -23.94 5.01 4.00
N GLU A 275 -24.69 5.56 4.94
CA GLU A 275 -24.54 5.28 6.38
C GLU A 275 -24.77 3.80 6.73
N ASN A 276 -25.51 3.07 5.88
CA ASN A 276 -25.77 1.65 6.02
C ASN A 276 -24.76 0.77 5.27
N PHE A 277 -23.74 1.34 4.60
CA PHE A 277 -22.77 0.56 3.82
C PHE A 277 -22.14 -0.57 4.65
N TYR A 278 -21.65 -0.26 5.85
CA TYR A 278 -21.05 -1.24 6.75
C TYR A 278 -22.05 -2.33 7.17
N HIS A 279 -23.29 -1.95 7.48
CA HIS A 279 -24.34 -2.91 7.86
C HIS A 279 -24.73 -3.84 6.70
N ASN A 280 -24.88 -3.29 5.49
CA ASN A 280 -25.20 -4.03 4.27
C ASN A 280 -24.09 -5.03 3.90
N HIS A 281 -22.84 -4.70 4.22
CA HIS A 281 -21.66 -5.52 3.95
C HIS A 281 -21.10 -6.25 5.18
N LYS A 282 -21.88 -6.39 6.26
CA LYS A 282 -21.41 -6.97 7.54
C LYS A 282 -20.75 -8.35 7.40
N SER A 283 -21.18 -9.15 6.43
CA SER A 283 -20.58 -10.47 6.14
C SER A 283 -19.12 -10.38 5.70
N TRP A 284 -18.70 -9.30 5.02
CA TRP A 284 -17.32 -9.08 4.62
C TRP A 284 -16.39 -8.86 5.81
N PHE A 285 -16.93 -8.39 6.92
CA PHE A 285 -16.20 -8.14 8.16
C PHE A 285 -16.06 -9.40 9.03
N GLY A 286 -16.53 -10.58 8.57
CA GLY A 286 -16.42 -11.83 9.32
C GLY A 286 -17.12 -11.77 10.68
N ASN A 287 -18.16 -10.94 10.80
CA ASN A 287 -18.91 -10.65 12.04
C ASN A 287 -18.08 -10.01 13.18
N LYS A 288 -16.84 -9.56 12.92
CA LYS A 288 -16.07 -8.78 13.90
C LYS A 288 -16.48 -7.31 13.79
N PRO A 289 -17.00 -6.68 14.86
CA PRO A 289 -17.41 -5.28 14.82
C PRO A 289 -16.23 -4.35 14.50
N LEU A 290 -16.54 -3.15 14.01
CA LEU A 290 -15.56 -2.07 13.91
C LEU A 290 -15.38 -1.43 15.29
N HIS A 291 -14.19 -0.90 15.54
CA HIS A 291 -13.96 0.03 16.64
C HIS A 291 -14.93 1.23 16.53
N LYS A 292 -15.52 1.65 17.66
CA LYS A 292 -16.54 2.72 17.73
C LYS A 292 -16.20 4.01 16.93
N ASP A 293 -14.95 4.46 17.00
CA ASP A 293 -14.50 5.67 16.30
C ASP A 293 -14.54 5.50 14.77
N ILE A 294 -14.33 4.27 14.26
CA ILE A 294 -14.43 3.95 12.84
C ILE A 294 -15.90 3.71 12.46
N GLU A 295 -16.70 3.12 13.35
CA GLU A 295 -18.14 2.99 13.14
C GLU A 295 -18.82 4.36 12.99
N MET A 296 -18.43 5.36 13.80
CA MET A 296 -18.88 6.75 13.63
C MET A 296 -18.61 7.31 12.23
N ILE A 297 -17.42 7.04 11.69
CA ILE A 297 -17.06 7.42 10.31
C ILE A 297 -17.95 6.68 9.33
N SER A 298 -18.18 5.37 9.52
CA SER A 298 -19.02 4.56 8.64
C SER A 298 -20.47 5.05 8.58
N THR A 299 -20.96 5.65 9.67
CA THR A 299 -22.28 6.28 9.74
C THR A 299 -22.31 7.73 9.23
N GLY A 300 -21.20 8.23 8.66
CA GLY A 300 -21.16 9.50 7.95
C GLY A 300 -20.66 10.72 8.73
N SER A 301 -19.85 10.56 9.79
CA SER A 301 -19.28 11.70 10.53
C SER A 301 -18.48 12.69 9.64
N PHE A 302 -17.99 12.22 8.49
CA PHE A 302 -17.28 12.99 7.47
C PHE A 302 -18.18 13.90 6.61
N LYS A 303 -19.51 13.78 6.66
CA LYS A 303 -20.45 14.54 5.81
C LYS A 303 -20.66 15.97 6.31
N LYS A 304 -19.57 16.74 6.37
CA LYS A 304 -19.47 18.08 6.94
C LYS A 304 -19.18 19.11 5.86
N ARG A 305 -20.18 19.89 5.43
CA ARG A 305 -20.03 20.81 4.29
C ARG A 305 -18.96 21.87 4.52
N GLY A 306 -18.82 22.35 5.76
CA GLY A 306 -17.82 23.34 6.13
C GLY A 306 -16.38 22.83 6.26
N GLY A 307 -16.14 21.52 6.07
CA GLY A 307 -14.79 20.93 6.13
C GLY A 307 -14.05 21.28 7.41
N LEU A 308 -12.91 21.95 7.28
CA LEU A 308 -12.09 22.43 8.39
C LEU A 308 -12.90 23.23 9.43
N LYS A 309 -13.84 24.10 9.00
CA LYS A 309 -14.68 24.91 9.90
C LYS A 309 -15.63 24.08 10.77
N GLU A 310 -15.92 22.85 10.37
CA GLU A 310 -16.75 21.89 11.10
C GLU A 310 -15.91 20.78 11.78
N GLY A 311 -14.58 20.96 11.84
CA GLY A 311 -13.66 20.10 12.57
C GLY A 311 -13.15 18.87 11.80
N ILE A 312 -13.18 18.91 10.46
CA ILE A 312 -12.39 17.96 9.65
C ILE A 312 -10.90 18.32 9.78
N GLN A 313 -10.04 17.33 10.01
CA GLN A 313 -8.61 17.54 10.26
C GLN A 313 -7.78 16.48 9.53
N GLY A 314 -6.83 16.90 8.70
CA GLY A 314 -5.83 16.03 8.07
C GLY A 314 -4.58 15.91 8.95
N ILE A 315 -4.65 15.19 10.07
CA ILE A 315 -3.51 15.02 10.99
C ILE A 315 -3.02 13.57 11.01
N ASP A 316 -1.83 13.31 11.57
CA ASP A 316 -1.30 11.94 11.79
C ASP A 316 -2.04 11.24 12.95
N TYR A 317 -3.30 10.88 12.66
CA TYR A 317 -4.11 10.02 13.50
C TYR A 317 -5.14 9.33 12.62
N ILE A 318 -5.11 7.99 12.60
CA ILE A 318 -5.79 7.18 11.59
C ILE A 318 -7.30 7.44 11.45
N VAL A 319 -7.98 7.75 12.56
CA VAL A 319 -9.41 8.10 12.56
C VAL A 319 -9.62 9.43 11.83
N LYS A 320 -8.77 10.43 12.08
CA LYS A 320 -8.92 11.77 11.52
C LYS A 320 -8.52 11.81 10.05
N SER A 321 -7.43 11.14 9.66
CA SER A 321 -7.05 11.07 8.24
C SER A 321 -8.08 10.32 7.41
N LEU A 322 -8.68 9.24 7.94
CA LEU A 322 -9.78 8.54 7.26
C LEU A 322 -11.03 9.43 7.12
N GLU A 323 -11.44 10.11 8.20
CA GLU A 323 -12.55 11.06 8.18
C GLU A 323 -12.32 12.18 7.16
N ALA A 324 -11.11 12.74 7.11
CA ALA A 324 -10.72 13.79 6.18
C ALA A 324 -10.69 13.33 4.71
N ALA A 325 -10.13 12.15 4.42
CA ALA A 325 -10.11 11.61 3.07
C ALA A 325 -11.52 11.30 2.54
N LEU A 326 -12.40 10.74 3.39
CA LEU A 326 -13.79 10.48 3.02
C LEU A 326 -14.62 11.77 2.91
N TRP A 327 -14.32 12.79 3.72
CA TRP A 327 -14.90 14.12 3.54
C TRP A 327 -14.53 14.68 2.17
N ALA A 328 -13.24 14.69 1.82
CA ALA A 328 -12.76 15.19 0.56
C ALA A 328 -13.42 14.45 -0.61
N PHE A 329 -13.53 13.11 -0.53
CA PHE A 329 -14.23 12.31 -1.53
C PHE A 329 -15.73 12.59 -1.59
N TRP A 330 -16.39 12.77 -0.46
CA TRP A 330 -17.82 13.12 -0.45
C TRP A 330 -18.11 14.49 -1.05
N SER A 331 -17.22 15.48 -0.85
CA SER A 331 -17.40 16.87 -1.25
C SER A 331 -16.70 17.28 -2.55
N ASP A 332 -16.03 16.37 -3.25
CA ASP A 332 -15.17 16.66 -4.42
C ASP A 332 -15.88 17.16 -5.70
N GLU A 333 -17.19 17.37 -5.65
CA GLU A 333 -18.02 17.81 -6.79
C GLU A 333 -17.86 16.93 -8.06
N ASN A 334 -17.68 15.63 -7.88
CA ASN A 334 -17.45 14.65 -8.96
C ASN A 334 -16.15 14.90 -9.75
N SER A 335 -15.13 15.45 -9.10
CA SER A 335 -13.83 15.72 -9.70
C SER A 335 -12.69 15.22 -8.81
N PHE A 336 -11.86 14.32 -9.35
CA PHE A 336 -10.65 13.86 -8.68
C PHE A 336 -9.76 15.03 -8.24
N GLU A 337 -9.55 16.00 -9.14
CA GLU A 337 -8.68 17.16 -8.89
C GLU A 337 -9.20 18.02 -7.74
N LYS A 338 -10.51 18.32 -7.71
CA LYS A 338 -11.08 19.14 -6.63
C LYS A 338 -11.01 18.45 -5.27
N GLY A 339 -11.26 17.15 -5.21
CA GLY A 339 -11.16 16.40 -3.97
C GLY A 339 -9.72 16.27 -3.48
N ALA A 340 -8.77 15.99 -4.37
CA ALA A 340 -7.35 15.94 -4.02
C ALA A 340 -6.85 17.29 -3.47
N LEU A 341 -7.18 18.39 -4.14
CA LEU A 341 -6.85 19.74 -3.66
C LEU A 341 -7.54 20.05 -2.32
N SER A 342 -8.78 19.60 -2.13
CA SER A 342 -9.48 19.78 -0.85
C SER A 342 -8.79 19.01 0.28
N ALA A 343 -8.33 17.79 0.02
CA ALA A 343 -7.60 16.97 0.99
C ALA A 343 -6.27 17.63 1.39
N VAL A 344 -5.48 18.10 0.42
CA VAL A 344 -4.19 18.77 0.66
C VAL A 344 -4.38 20.07 1.43
N ASN A 345 -5.35 20.90 1.05
CA ASN A 345 -5.58 22.21 1.68
C ASN A 345 -6.18 22.13 3.10
N LEU A 346 -6.38 20.93 3.66
CA LEU A 346 -6.64 20.78 5.10
C LEU A 346 -5.40 21.04 5.96
N GLY A 347 -4.19 20.97 5.39
CA GLY A 347 -2.94 21.19 6.10
C GLY A 347 -2.55 20.05 7.05
N ASN A 348 -1.46 20.28 7.79
CA ASN A 348 -0.76 19.36 8.67
C ASN A 348 -0.20 18.14 7.91
N ASN A 349 -0.91 17.00 7.90
CA ASN A 349 -0.47 15.80 7.21
C ASN A 349 -1.17 15.72 5.85
N THR A 350 -0.64 16.50 4.91
CA THR A 350 -1.24 16.82 3.61
C THR A 350 -1.09 15.70 2.59
N ASP A 351 0.10 15.13 2.49
CA ASP A 351 0.44 14.03 1.58
C ASP A 351 -0.35 12.77 1.94
N THR A 352 -0.36 12.33 3.21
CA THR A 352 -1.12 11.13 3.58
C THR A 352 -2.61 11.31 3.45
N THR A 353 -3.17 12.46 3.84
CA THR A 353 -4.62 12.68 3.68
C THR A 353 -5.02 12.61 2.19
N ALA A 354 -4.21 13.20 1.31
CA ALA A 354 -4.44 13.18 -0.13
C ALA A 354 -4.14 11.81 -0.77
N ALA A 355 -3.13 11.08 -0.30
CA ALA A 355 -2.81 9.72 -0.74
C ALA A 355 -3.93 8.74 -0.37
N ILE A 356 -4.48 8.85 0.85
CA ILE A 356 -5.66 8.09 1.25
C ILE A 356 -6.81 8.44 0.30
N TYR A 357 -7.19 9.71 0.15
CA TYR A 357 -8.22 10.12 -0.80
C TYR A 357 -8.00 9.52 -2.20
N GLY A 358 -6.77 9.62 -2.71
CA GLY A 358 -6.38 9.21 -4.05
C GLY A 358 -6.61 7.73 -4.34
N GLN A 359 -6.47 6.85 -3.34
CA GLN A 359 -6.72 5.41 -3.49
C GLN A 359 -8.18 5.11 -3.87
N LEU A 360 -9.14 5.63 -3.12
CA LEU A 360 -10.56 5.38 -3.35
C LEU A 360 -11.10 6.22 -4.51
N ALA A 361 -10.79 7.51 -4.54
CA ALA A 361 -11.21 8.41 -5.61
C ALA A 361 -10.66 7.95 -6.96
N GLY A 362 -9.39 7.51 -7.00
CA GLY A 362 -8.79 6.95 -8.21
C GLY A 362 -9.49 5.68 -8.69
N ALA A 363 -9.86 4.77 -7.80
CA ALA A 363 -10.65 3.58 -8.16
C ALA A 363 -12.04 3.94 -8.71
N HIS A 364 -12.64 5.00 -8.17
CA HIS A 364 -13.96 5.49 -8.56
C HIS A 364 -13.93 6.17 -9.94
N TYR A 365 -13.04 7.16 -10.11
CA TYR A 365 -12.92 7.97 -11.33
C TYR A 365 -12.20 7.23 -12.46
N THR A 366 -11.42 6.20 -12.16
CA THR A 366 -10.57 5.43 -13.08
C THR A 366 -9.35 6.20 -13.60
N TYR A 367 -8.35 5.47 -14.10
CA TYR A 367 -7.13 6.05 -14.65
C TYR A 367 -7.38 7.02 -15.80
N GLN A 368 -8.33 6.71 -16.70
CA GLN A 368 -8.66 7.55 -17.84
C GLN A 368 -9.14 8.97 -17.48
N ASN A 369 -9.74 9.14 -16.30
CA ASN A 369 -10.26 10.43 -15.85
C ASN A 369 -9.38 11.11 -14.78
N LEU A 370 -8.19 10.57 -14.49
CA LEU A 370 -7.23 11.27 -13.65
C LEU A 370 -6.66 12.50 -14.40
N PRO A 371 -6.25 13.58 -13.68
CA PRO A 371 -5.74 14.79 -14.31
C PRO A 371 -4.46 14.53 -15.11
N LYS A 372 -4.56 14.56 -16.45
CA LYS A 372 -3.42 14.30 -17.35
C LYS A 372 -2.24 15.22 -17.10
N LYS A 373 -2.52 16.49 -16.76
CA LYS A 373 -1.48 17.47 -16.40
C LYS A 373 -0.63 17.02 -15.22
N TRP A 374 -1.20 16.28 -14.27
CA TRP A 374 -0.48 15.76 -13.11
C TRP A 374 0.20 14.44 -13.43
N LEU A 375 -0.51 13.54 -14.12
CA LEU A 375 0.02 12.25 -14.56
C LEU A 375 1.31 12.38 -15.38
N ASN A 376 1.40 13.37 -16.26
CA ASN A 376 2.58 13.61 -17.10
C ASN A 376 3.86 13.95 -16.31
N HIS A 377 3.72 14.36 -15.05
CA HIS A 377 4.84 14.66 -14.16
C HIS A 377 5.12 13.54 -13.16
N LEU A 378 4.21 12.58 -12.99
CA LEU A 378 4.32 11.55 -11.97
C LEU A 378 5.57 10.68 -12.19
N TYR A 379 6.43 10.62 -11.18
CA TYR A 379 7.66 9.84 -11.23
C TYR A 379 7.34 8.34 -11.37
N ALA A 380 8.07 7.65 -12.25
CA ALA A 380 7.94 6.21 -12.53
C ALA A 380 6.50 5.76 -12.85
N GLN A 381 5.78 6.57 -13.65
CA GLN A 381 4.41 6.28 -14.06
C GLN A 381 4.28 4.92 -14.78
N ASN A 382 5.18 4.59 -15.71
CA ASN A 382 5.07 3.35 -16.49
C ASN A 382 5.29 2.13 -15.59
N PHE A 383 6.19 2.24 -14.61
CA PHE A 383 6.39 1.22 -13.60
C PHE A 383 5.10 0.94 -12.81
N MET A 384 4.39 1.96 -12.34
CA MET A 384 3.13 1.81 -11.63
C MET A 384 2.01 1.22 -12.50
N LEU A 385 1.95 1.60 -13.78
CA LEU A 385 1.01 1.02 -14.74
C LEU A 385 1.29 -0.48 -14.96
N CYS A 386 2.57 -0.87 -15.03
CA CYS A 386 2.98 -2.26 -15.14
C CYS A 386 2.65 -3.06 -13.88
N LEU A 387 2.95 -2.54 -12.68
CA LEU A 387 2.58 -3.18 -11.42
C LEU A 387 1.06 -3.38 -11.30
N SER A 388 0.26 -2.40 -11.76
CA SER A 388 -1.20 -2.51 -11.78
C SER A 388 -1.69 -3.67 -12.65
N LYS A 389 -1.07 -3.88 -13.83
CA LYS A 389 -1.35 -5.06 -14.67
C LYS A 389 -1.01 -6.36 -13.93
N TRP A 390 0.15 -6.42 -13.28
CA TRP A 390 0.56 -7.60 -12.51
C TRP A 390 -0.34 -7.89 -11.30
N ILE A 391 -0.76 -6.86 -10.54
CA ILE A 391 -1.74 -7.00 -9.46
C ILE A 391 -3.02 -7.63 -10.02
N THR A 392 -3.52 -7.11 -11.14
CA THR A 392 -4.76 -7.59 -11.76
C THR A 392 -4.64 -9.05 -12.21
N TYR A 393 -3.53 -9.38 -12.86
CA TYR A 393 -3.24 -10.71 -13.40
C TYR A 393 -3.05 -11.76 -12.29
N GLU A 394 -2.14 -11.51 -11.34
CA GLU A 394 -1.86 -12.47 -10.26
C GLU A 394 -3.04 -12.60 -9.29
N GLY A 395 -3.80 -11.53 -9.05
CA GLY A 395 -5.05 -11.59 -8.28
C GLY A 395 -6.11 -12.46 -8.94
N SER A 396 -6.20 -12.45 -10.28
CA SER A 396 -7.11 -13.34 -11.03
C SER A 396 -6.70 -14.81 -10.92
N ILE A 397 -5.40 -15.09 -11.06
CA ILE A 397 -4.85 -16.45 -10.90
C ILE A 397 -5.08 -16.95 -9.47
N TRP A 398 -4.77 -16.11 -8.48
CA TRP A 398 -4.96 -16.45 -7.09
C TRP A 398 -6.42 -16.78 -6.80
N ASN A 399 -7.37 -15.98 -7.30
CA ASN A 399 -8.80 -16.24 -7.14
C ASN A 399 -9.21 -17.59 -7.73
N SER A 400 -8.76 -17.89 -8.96
CA SER A 400 -9.07 -19.16 -9.63
C SER A 400 -8.54 -20.38 -8.85
N LYS A 401 -7.35 -20.26 -8.24
CA LYS A 401 -6.77 -21.29 -7.37
C LYS A 401 -7.52 -21.42 -6.04
N TYR A 402 -8.02 -20.32 -5.50
CA TYR A 402 -8.80 -20.32 -4.27
C TYR A 402 -10.18 -20.98 -4.48
N GLU A 403 -10.90 -20.64 -5.55
CA GLU A 403 -12.21 -21.21 -5.88
C GLU A 403 -12.13 -22.71 -6.21
N SER A 404 -11.03 -23.16 -6.84
CA SER A 404 -10.77 -24.59 -7.10
C SER A 404 -10.27 -25.36 -5.86
N GLY A 405 -10.06 -24.69 -4.72
CA GLY A 405 -9.58 -25.30 -3.48
C GLY A 405 -8.10 -25.68 -3.47
N VAL A 406 -7.33 -25.26 -4.49
CA VAL A 406 -5.87 -25.46 -4.57
C VAL A 406 -5.15 -24.66 -3.48
N ILE A 407 -5.63 -23.44 -3.21
CA ILE A 407 -5.17 -22.62 -2.09
C ILE A 407 -6.30 -22.57 -1.06
N LYS A 408 -5.97 -22.86 0.20
CA LYS A 408 -6.89 -22.72 1.33
C LYS A 408 -6.60 -21.43 2.09
N LYS A 409 -7.62 -20.89 2.77
CA LYS A 409 -7.51 -19.74 3.67
C LYS A 409 -6.35 -19.96 4.65
N GLN A 410 -5.36 -19.05 4.63
CA GLN A 410 -4.19 -19.06 5.51
C GLN A 410 -4.45 -18.44 6.87
#